data_AF-A0A925LGT0-F1
#
_entry.id   AF-A0A925LGT0-F1
#
_cell.length_a   1.000
_cell.length_b   1.000
_cell.length_c   1.000
_cell.angle_alpha   90.00
_cell.angle_beta   90.00
_cell.angle_gamma   90.00
#
_symmetry.space_group_name_H-M   'P 1'
#
loop_
_entity.id
_entity.type
_entity.pdbx_description
1 polymer ?
#
loop_
_entity_poly.entity_id
_entity_poly.type
_entity_poly.pdbx_seq_one_letter_code
_entity_poly.pdbx_strand_id
1 'polypeptide(L)'
;AYGLNQVAIEGLSADFEPTPDKMVEIIEFAKANNVETIFFETLVSPKVAETIAEEVGADTAVLNPIEGLNEEEMSQGADYFSIMRENLEALKKALQ
;
A
#
# COMPACT_ATOMS: atom_id res chain seq x y z
N ALA A 1 -16.98 9.51 6.45
CA ALA A 1 -15.65 9.05 6.00
C ALA A 1 -14.77 10.25 5.73
N TYR A 2 -13.44 10.11 5.87
CA TYR A 2 -12.45 11.19 6.03
C TYR A 2 -12.13 12.03 4.78
N GLY A 3 -12.94 11.96 3.71
CA GLY A 3 -12.72 12.74 2.48
C GLY A 3 -11.56 12.27 1.60
N LEU A 4 -11.04 11.05 1.84
CA LEU A 4 -9.94 10.46 1.06
C LEU A 4 -10.48 9.72 -0.17
N ASN A 5 -9.67 9.69 -1.23
CA ASN A 5 -9.91 8.90 -2.44
C ASN A 5 -8.82 7.84 -2.58
N GLN A 6 -9.18 6.56 -2.42
CA GLN A 6 -8.25 5.45 -2.59
C GLN A 6 -8.26 5.00 -4.06
N VAL A 7 -7.07 4.91 -4.66
CA VAL A 7 -6.87 4.36 -6.00
C VAL A 7 -6.11 3.06 -5.85
N ALA A 8 -6.74 1.94 -6.21
CA ALA A 8 -6.11 0.63 -6.14
C ALA A 8 -5.21 0.38 -7.36
N ILE A 9 -4.06 -0.25 -7.12
CA ILE A 9 -3.15 -0.75 -8.16
C ILE A 9 -3.80 -1.94 -8.89
N GLU A 10 -4.58 -2.74 -8.17
CA GLU A 10 -5.28 -3.93 -8.70
C GLU A 10 -6.74 -4.02 -8.26
N GLY A 11 -7.42 -5.07 -8.74
CA GLY A 11 -8.73 -5.50 -8.25
C GLY A 11 -8.69 -6.10 -6.84
N LEU A 12 -9.73 -6.86 -6.49
CA LEU A 12 -10.10 -7.23 -5.12
C LEU A 12 -9.12 -8.09 -4.30
N SER A 13 -7.99 -8.57 -4.83
CA SER A 13 -7.09 -9.50 -4.11
C SER A 13 -5.64 -9.17 -4.42
N ALA A 14 -4.82 -9.09 -3.36
CA ALA A 14 -3.42 -8.69 -3.45
C ALA A 14 -2.43 -9.86 -3.71
N ASP A 15 -2.95 -11.09 -3.88
CA ASP A 15 -2.16 -12.28 -4.20
C ASP A 15 -1.77 -12.39 -5.68
N PHE A 16 -2.34 -11.54 -6.54
CA PHE A 16 -2.07 -11.57 -7.97
C PHE A 16 -1.02 -10.54 -8.35
N GLU A 17 -0.10 -10.94 -9.23
CA GLU A 17 0.79 -9.97 -9.88
C GLU A 17 0.06 -9.39 -11.11
N PRO A 18 0.13 -8.06 -11.32
CA PRO A 18 -0.49 -7.42 -12.47
C PRO A 18 0.14 -7.87 -13.76
N THR A 19 -0.67 -7.89 -14.83
CA THR A 19 -0.14 -8.13 -16.18
C THR A 19 0.86 -7.03 -16.58
N PRO A 20 1.81 -7.30 -17.48
CA PRO A 20 2.77 -6.29 -17.93
C PRO A 20 2.10 -5.02 -18.48
N ASP A 21 1.02 -5.15 -19.25
CA ASP A 21 0.26 -4.00 -19.78
C ASP A 21 -0.37 -3.17 -18.65
N LYS A 22 -0.85 -3.84 -17.60
CA LYS A 22 -1.45 -3.16 -16.45
C LYS A 22 -0.40 -2.45 -15.61
N MET A 23 0.78 -3.05 -15.43
CA MET A 23 1.93 -2.40 -14.80
C MET A 23 2.28 -1.08 -15.49
N VAL A 24 2.32 -1.06 -16.82
CA VAL A 24 2.58 0.16 -17.60
C VAL A 24 1.52 1.22 -17.33
N GLU A 25 0.23 0.86 -17.37
CA GLU A 25 -0.87 1.79 -17.11
C GLU A 25 -0.75 2.43 -15.71
N ILE A 26 -0.40 1.64 -14.70
CA ILE A 26 -0.25 2.10 -13.31
C ILE A 26 0.96 3.04 -13.17
N ILE A 27 2.10 2.69 -13.77
CA ILE A 27 3.31 3.53 -13.76
C ILE A 27 3.03 4.86 -14.46
N GLU A 28 2.35 4.85 -15.61
CA GLU A 28 1.96 6.07 -16.31
C GLU A 28 0.99 6.93 -15.49
N PHE A 29 -0.01 6.32 -14.87
CA PHE A 29 -0.93 7.00 -13.96
C PHE A 29 -0.18 7.64 -12.80
N ALA A 30 0.70 6.90 -12.14
CA ALA A 30 1.46 7.37 -10.98
C ALA A 30 2.40 8.54 -11.36
N LYS A 31 3.08 8.45 -12.50
CA LYS A 31 3.89 9.55 -13.05
C LYS A 31 3.03 10.78 -13.37
N ALA A 32 1.89 10.60 -14.03
CA ALA A 32 1.01 11.70 -14.43
C ALA A 32 0.38 12.44 -13.23
N ASN A 33 0.21 11.74 -12.10
CA ASN A 33 -0.38 12.30 -10.88
C ASN A 33 0.65 12.68 -9.81
N ASN A 34 1.96 12.56 -10.10
CA ASN A 34 3.04 12.77 -9.13
C ASN A 34 2.81 12.01 -7.82
N VAL A 35 2.52 10.71 -7.93
CA VAL A 35 2.33 9.86 -6.75
C VAL A 35 3.65 9.76 -5.99
N GLU A 36 3.64 10.12 -4.71
CA GLU A 36 4.83 10.12 -3.85
C GLU A 36 4.93 8.88 -2.96
N THR A 37 3.83 8.14 -2.78
CA THR A 37 3.81 6.93 -1.94
C THR A 37 2.93 5.84 -2.54
N ILE A 38 3.46 4.63 -2.61
CA ILE A 38 2.74 3.40 -2.96
C ILE A 38 2.51 2.56 -1.71
N PHE A 39 1.24 2.33 -1.38
CA PHE A 39 0.87 1.48 -0.25
C PHE A 39 0.75 0.00 -0.64
N PHE A 40 1.14 -0.89 0.27
CA PHE A 40 0.94 -2.34 0.15
C PHE A 40 0.52 -2.94 1.51
N GLU A 41 -0.04 -4.15 1.50
CA GLU A 41 -0.48 -4.84 2.71
C GLU A 41 0.59 -5.75 3.34
N THR A 42 0.34 -6.23 4.55
CA THR A 42 1.35 -6.96 5.36
C THR A 42 1.50 -8.44 5.02
N LEU A 43 0.48 -9.08 4.44
CA LEU A 43 0.43 -10.54 4.28
C LEU A 43 0.82 -11.05 2.89
N VAL A 44 1.07 -10.14 1.94
CA VAL A 44 1.51 -10.47 0.56
C VAL A 44 2.88 -9.86 0.25
N SER A 45 3.44 -10.26 -0.89
CA SER A 45 4.76 -9.79 -1.31
C SER A 45 4.75 -8.31 -1.70
N PRO A 46 5.70 -7.49 -1.23
CA PRO A 46 5.77 -6.06 -1.57
C PRO A 46 6.30 -5.78 -2.98
N LYS A 47 6.78 -6.80 -3.72
CA LYS A 47 7.55 -6.65 -4.96
C LYS A 47 6.88 -5.78 -6.01
N VAL A 48 5.57 -5.90 -6.18
CA VAL A 48 4.80 -5.11 -7.16
C VAL A 48 4.85 -3.63 -6.78
N ALA A 49 4.56 -3.32 -5.51
CA ALA A 49 4.61 -1.96 -4.99
C ALA A 49 6.02 -1.35 -5.06
N GLU A 50 7.05 -2.13 -4.70
CA GLU A 50 8.45 -1.73 -4.79
C GLU A 50 8.86 -1.42 -6.23
N THR A 51 8.50 -2.29 -7.18
CA THR A 51 8.82 -2.10 -8.60
C THR A 51 8.17 -0.83 -9.15
N ILE A 52 6.89 -0.59 -8.85
CA ILE A 52 6.19 0.61 -9.28
C ILE A 52 6.84 1.85 -8.66
N ALA A 53 7.11 1.81 -7.34
CA ALA A 53 7.70 2.93 -6.62
C ALA A 53 9.08 3.30 -7.18
N GLU A 54 9.94 2.32 -7.47
CA GLU A 54 11.25 2.53 -8.10
C GLU A 54 11.12 3.21 -9.48
N GLU A 55 10.20 2.74 -10.31
CA GLU A 55 9.98 3.27 -11.67
C GLU A 55 9.44 4.71 -11.70
N VAL A 56 8.73 5.14 -10.66
CA VAL A 56 8.15 6.48 -10.57
C VAL A 56 8.91 7.42 -9.61
N GLY A 57 9.87 6.90 -8.87
CA GLY A 57 10.61 7.64 -7.84
C GLY A 57 9.78 7.96 -6.59
N ALA A 58 8.85 7.08 -6.23
CA ALA A 58 8.03 7.19 -5.03
C ALA A 58 8.61 6.36 -3.86
N ASP A 59 8.14 6.63 -2.65
CA ASP A 59 8.36 5.78 -1.49
C ASP A 59 7.33 4.63 -1.43
N THR A 60 7.63 3.60 -0.64
CA THR A 60 6.65 2.57 -0.27
C THR A 60 6.27 2.69 1.20
N ALA A 61 5.04 2.31 1.53
CA ALA A 61 4.56 2.24 2.91
C ALA A 61 3.56 1.10 3.10
N VAL A 62 3.46 0.59 4.33
CA VAL A 62 2.48 -0.42 4.69
C VAL A 62 1.14 0.24 5.02
N LEU A 63 0.05 -0.35 4.53
CA LEU A 63 -1.31 -0.07 4.96
C LEU A 63 -2.01 -1.41 5.23
N ASN A 64 -2.11 -1.79 6.51
CA ASN A 64 -2.61 -3.10 6.93
C ASN A 64 -4.15 -3.15 6.81
N PRO A 65 -4.74 -4.08 6.04
CA PRO A 65 -6.19 -4.19 5.86
C PRO A 65 -6.93 -4.80 7.08
N ILE A 66 -6.18 -5.29 8.08
CA ILE A 66 -6.68 -5.91 9.32
C ILE A 66 -7.41 -7.24 9.04
N GLU A 67 -6.97 -7.95 8.00
CA GLU A 67 -7.48 -9.28 7.68
C GLU A 67 -6.85 -10.36 8.57
N GLY A 68 -5.65 -10.09 9.08
CA GLY A 68 -4.91 -10.93 10.00
C GLY A 68 -3.71 -10.20 10.60
N LEU A 69 -3.07 -10.83 11.58
CA LEU A 69 -1.81 -10.37 12.16
C LEU A 69 -0.69 -11.29 11.69
N ASN A 70 0.46 -10.72 11.37
CA ASN A 70 1.68 -11.50 11.17
C ASN A 70 2.26 -11.97 12.51
N GLU A 71 3.25 -12.87 12.48
CA GLU A 71 3.83 -13.46 13.70
C GLU A 71 4.41 -12.41 14.66
N GLU A 72 4.99 -11.34 14.12
CA GLU A 72 5.58 -10.26 14.90
C GLU A 72 4.49 -9.44 15.61
N GLU A 73 3.47 -9.01 14.88
CA GLU A 73 2.30 -8.28 15.40
C GLU A 73 1.60 -9.09 16.50
N MET A 74 1.44 -10.40 16.30
CA MET A 74 0.88 -11.30 17.33
C MET A 74 1.75 -11.36 18.58
N SER A 75 3.08 -11.45 18.42
CA SER A 75 4.02 -11.51 19.54
C SER A 75 4.05 -10.22 20.36
N GLN A 76 3.78 -9.08 19.72
CA GLN A 76 3.73 -7.75 20.34
C GLN A 76 2.36 -7.44 20.96
N GLY A 77 1.38 -8.33 20.80
CA GLY A 77 0.02 -8.12 21.29
C GLY A 77 -0.72 -7.01 20.55
N ALA A 78 -0.42 -6.84 19.25
CA ALA A 78 -1.11 -5.88 18.41
C ALA A 78 -2.62 -6.12 18.41
N ASP A 79 -3.39 -5.04 18.41
CA ASP A 79 -4.83 -5.05 18.34
C ASP A 79 -5.33 -4.14 17.22
N TYR A 80 -6.64 -4.13 17.01
CA TYR A 80 -7.28 -3.27 16.02
C TYR A 80 -6.85 -1.80 16.14
N PHE A 81 -6.72 -1.27 17.37
CA PHE A 81 -6.41 0.13 17.58
C PHE A 81 -4.93 0.45 17.40
N SER A 82 -4.01 -0.47 17.74
CA SER A 82 -2.59 -0.27 17.42
C SER A 82 -2.39 -0.22 15.91
N ILE A 83 -2.94 -1.20 15.18
CA ILE A 83 -2.83 -1.26 13.72
C ILE A 83 -3.48 -0.05 13.04
N MET A 84 -4.68 0.36 13.47
CA MET A 84 -5.33 1.55 12.89
C MET A 84 -4.58 2.85 13.18
N ARG A 85 -3.88 2.96 14.31
CA ARG A 85 -3.02 4.12 14.60
C ARG A 85 -1.77 4.12 13.72
N GLU A 86 -1.17 2.97 13.48
CA GLU A 86 -0.03 2.82 12.55
C GLU A 86 -0.44 3.19 11.12
N ASN A 87 -1.58 2.67 10.64
CA ASN A 87 -2.17 3.04 9.36
C ASN A 87 -2.43 4.56 9.27
N LEU A 88 -2.95 5.17 10.33
CA LEU A 88 -3.19 6.62 10.37
C LEU A 88 -1.88 7.41 10.24
N GLU A 89 -0.81 7.01 10.92
CA GLU A 89 0.48 7.69 10.80
C GLU A 89 1.09 7.50 9.42
N ALA A 90 0.97 6.31 8.82
CA ALA A 90 1.42 6.05 7.44
C ALA A 90 0.66 6.94 6.43
N LEU A 91 -0.67 7.03 6.56
CA LEU A 91 -1.50 7.91 5.72
C LEU A 91 -1.15 9.39 5.92
N LYS A 92 -0.94 9.84 7.16
CA LYS A 92 -0.54 11.23 7.44
C LYS A 92 0.80 11.56 6.80
N LYS A 93 1.78 10.66 6.87
CA LYS A 93 3.09 10.85 6.27
C LYS A 93 3.00 10.97 4.73
N ALA A 94 2.13 10.19 4.10
CA ALA A 94 1.96 10.21 2.64
C ALA A 94 1.11 11.38 2.12
N LEU A 95 0.38 12.10 2.99
CA LEU A 95 -0.54 13.18 2.61
C LEU A 95 -0.04 14.58 3.02
N GLN A 96 1.15 14.69 3.64
CA GLN A 96 1.74 15.94 4.13
C GLN A 96 2.93 16.36 3.30
#